data_AF-A0A1I7YA22-F1
#
_entry.id   AF-A0A1I7YA22-F1
#
_cell.length_a   1.000
_cell.length_b   1.000
_cell.length_c   1.000
_cell.angle_alpha   90.00
_cell.angle_beta   90.00
_cell.angle_gamma   90.00
#
_symmetry.space_group_name_H-M   'P 1'
#
loop_
_entity.id
_entity.type
_entity.pdbx_description
1 polymer ?
#
loop_
_entity_poly.entity_id
_entity_poly.type
_entity_poly.pdbx_seq_one_letter_code
_entity_poly.pdbx_strand_id
1 'polypeptide(L)'
;MVRATIEHNLLYDRPHRVYAMGPVFRHERPQRGRYRQFHQIDVEALGLPGPDVDAELIVMLARLWKKLGLTDIRLELNSLGQAEERAAHRAALIEHLEAHKDVLDEEAQRRMYTNPLRVLDTKNPAMQEMANAAPRLFDFLGEESRAHFQGVCDRLDDAGIAYTLNPRLVRGLDYYNLTVFEWVTDRLGAQGTVYMVHQGEAAQRKASLLAEQLRDAGLQ
;
A
#
# COMPACT_ATOMS: atom_id res chain seq x y z
N MET A 1 0.31 7.25 14.27
CA MET A 1 -0.76 7.11 15.28
C MET A 1 -0.65 5.81 16.06
N VAL A 2 -0.27 4.70 15.43
CA VAL A 2 0.04 3.40 16.09
C VAL A 2 0.85 3.49 17.40
N ARG A 3 1.93 4.30 17.47
CA ARG A 3 2.68 4.49 18.73
C ARG A 3 1.81 4.98 19.88
N ALA A 4 0.99 6.00 19.64
CA ALA A 4 0.07 6.55 20.64
C ALA A 4 -1.01 5.53 21.03
N THR A 5 -1.48 4.72 20.06
CA THR A 5 -2.41 3.61 20.31
C THR A 5 -1.87 2.63 21.34
N ILE A 6 -0.60 2.24 21.20
CA ILE A 6 0.07 1.27 22.08
C ILE A 6 0.44 1.91 23.44
N GLU A 7 0.91 3.15 23.41
CA GLU A 7 1.26 3.93 24.60
C GLU A 7 0.06 4.12 25.54
N HIS A 8 -1.12 4.40 24.98
CA HIS A 8 -2.34 4.66 25.74
C HIS A 8 -3.29 3.47 25.81
N ASN A 9 -2.87 2.28 25.34
CA ASN A 9 -3.66 1.07 25.32
C ASN A 9 -5.06 1.27 24.70
N LEU A 10 -5.14 2.03 23.62
CA LEU A 10 -6.42 2.48 23.04
C LEU A 10 -7.28 1.32 22.53
N LEU A 11 -6.72 0.15 22.24
CA LEU A 11 -7.48 -1.00 21.73
C LEU A 11 -8.04 -1.91 22.83
N TYR A 12 -7.88 -1.54 24.11
CA TYR A 12 -8.29 -2.38 25.23
C TYR A 12 -9.79 -2.64 25.30
N ASP A 13 -10.60 -1.61 25.10
CA ASP A 13 -12.06 -1.68 25.26
C ASP A 13 -12.79 -1.87 23.93
N ARG A 14 -12.27 -1.32 22.82
CA ARG A 14 -12.90 -1.40 21.51
C ARG A 14 -11.97 -1.01 20.34
N PRO A 15 -12.37 -1.31 19.10
CA PRO A 15 -11.74 -0.74 17.91
C PRO A 15 -11.96 0.78 17.80
N HIS A 16 -11.03 1.48 17.16
CA HIS A 16 -11.04 2.93 17.04
C HIS A 16 -10.89 3.41 15.60
N ARG A 17 -11.71 4.40 15.21
CA ARG A 17 -11.49 5.22 14.01
C ARG A 17 -10.89 6.54 14.45
N VAL A 18 -9.71 6.85 13.97
CA VAL A 18 -8.94 8.03 14.38
C VAL A 18 -8.43 8.75 13.14
N TYR A 19 -8.27 10.06 13.24
CA TYR A 19 -7.65 10.86 12.20
C TYR A 19 -6.68 11.87 12.81
N ALA A 20 -5.70 12.28 12.02
CA ALA A 20 -4.78 13.35 12.34
C ALA A 20 -4.61 14.25 11.12
N MET A 21 -4.28 15.51 11.36
CA MET A 21 -3.90 16.44 10.29
C MET A 21 -2.76 17.33 10.77
N GLY A 22 -1.78 17.58 9.91
CA GLY A 22 -0.66 18.43 10.30
C GLY A 22 0.50 18.44 9.30
N PRO A 23 1.55 19.20 9.62
CA PRO A 23 2.77 19.23 8.82
C PRO A 23 3.57 17.92 8.99
N VAL A 24 4.05 17.39 7.88
CA VAL A 24 4.97 16.25 7.80
C VAL A 24 6.21 16.63 7.02
N PHE A 25 7.33 16.00 7.35
CA PHE A 25 8.65 16.35 6.84
C PHE A 25 9.32 15.14 6.18
N ARG A 26 9.88 15.33 4.98
CA ARG A 26 10.69 14.30 4.32
C ARG A 26 11.92 14.89 3.63
N HIS A 27 13.06 14.22 3.80
CA HIS A 27 14.31 14.62 3.17
C HIS A 27 14.44 14.01 1.76
N GLU A 28 13.74 14.60 0.80
CA GLU A 28 13.78 14.20 -0.60
C GLU A 28 14.39 15.30 -1.49
N ARG A 29 14.84 14.91 -2.68
CA ARG A 29 15.27 15.87 -3.72
C ARG A 29 14.06 16.72 -4.13
N PRO A 30 14.15 18.07 -4.07
CA PRO A 30 13.04 18.94 -4.45
C PRO A 30 12.60 18.69 -5.90
N GLN A 31 11.31 18.47 -6.09
CA GLN A 31 10.67 18.31 -7.40
C GLN A 31 9.31 19.01 -7.36
N ARG A 32 8.73 19.33 -8.51
CA ARG A 32 7.39 19.94 -8.57
C ARG A 32 6.38 19.04 -7.87
N GLY A 33 5.69 19.55 -6.85
CA GLY A 33 4.74 18.77 -6.03
C GLY A 33 5.37 17.96 -4.89
N ARG A 34 6.70 17.93 -4.76
CA ARG A 34 7.42 17.24 -3.66
C ARG A 34 8.13 18.25 -2.78
N TYR A 35 7.41 18.72 -1.77
CA TYR A 35 7.95 19.61 -0.74
C TYR A 35 8.66 18.82 0.38
N ARG A 36 9.66 19.45 0.99
CA ARG A 36 10.32 18.92 2.20
C ARG A 36 9.43 19.03 3.45
N GLN A 37 8.52 19.99 3.46
CA GLN A 37 7.44 20.11 4.42
C GLN A 37 6.13 20.23 3.64
N PHE A 38 5.15 19.40 3.97
CA PHE A 38 3.82 19.42 3.37
C PHE A 38 2.78 19.07 4.44
N HIS A 39 1.49 19.27 4.14
CA HIS A 39 0.41 18.92 5.06
C HIS A 39 -0.22 17.60 4.63
N GLN A 40 -0.52 16.76 5.60
CA GLN A 40 -1.15 15.46 5.38
C GLN A 40 -2.35 15.33 6.32
N ILE A 41 -3.38 14.64 5.84
CA ILE A 41 -4.48 14.14 6.64
C ILE A 41 -4.35 12.61 6.65
N ASP A 42 -4.24 12.05 7.84
CA ASP A 42 -4.16 10.62 8.07
C ASP A 42 -5.46 10.14 8.70
N VAL A 43 -5.96 9.01 8.22
CA VAL A 43 -7.10 8.31 8.83
C VAL A 43 -6.67 6.87 9.06
N GLU A 44 -6.86 6.38 10.28
CA GLU A 44 -6.58 4.99 10.64
C GLU A 44 -7.82 4.36 11.29
N ALA A 45 -8.10 3.12 10.92
CA ALA A 45 -9.09 2.28 11.56
C ALA A 45 -8.38 1.12 12.26
N LEU A 46 -8.28 1.23 13.59
CA LEU A 46 -7.47 0.37 14.44
C LEU A 46 -8.33 -0.73 15.06
N GLY A 47 -7.83 -1.97 15.09
CA GLY A 47 -8.57 -3.12 15.63
C GLY A 47 -9.72 -3.61 14.75
N LEU A 48 -9.76 -3.23 13.47
CA LEU A 48 -10.76 -3.67 12.50
C LEU A 48 -10.07 -4.44 11.36
N PRO A 49 -10.33 -5.76 11.21
CA PRO A 49 -9.64 -6.60 10.22
C PRO A 49 -10.13 -6.38 8.78
N GLY A 50 -11.31 -5.76 8.60
CA GLY A 50 -11.95 -5.60 7.30
C GLY A 50 -12.67 -6.87 6.84
N PRO A 51 -13.14 -6.92 5.57
CA PRO A 51 -12.87 -5.97 4.48
C PRO A 51 -13.80 -4.74 4.44
N ASP A 52 -14.80 -4.69 5.31
CA ASP A 52 -15.78 -3.61 5.40
C ASP A 52 -15.14 -2.24 5.71
N VAL A 53 -14.16 -2.22 6.63
CA VAL A 53 -13.45 -1.01 7.00
C VAL A 53 -12.56 -0.48 5.87
N ASP A 54 -11.95 -1.36 5.08
CA ASP A 54 -11.17 -0.99 3.90
C ASP A 54 -12.06 -0.26 2.88
N ALA A 55 -13.23 -0.83 2.59
CA ALA A 55 -14.22 -0.22 1.71
C ALA A 55 -14.77 1.10 2.29
N GLU A 56 -15.02 1.17 3.60
CA GLU A 56 -15.45 2.39 4.28
C GLU A 56 -14.46 3.55 4.06
N LEU A 57 -13.17 3.30 4.24
CA LEU A 57 -12.11 4.29 4.04
C LEU A 57 -12.04 4.78 2.59
N ILE A 58 -12.20 3.87 1.61
CA ILE A 58 -12.22 4.21 0.19
C ILE A 58 -13.46 5.07 -0.14
N VAL A 59 -14.64 4.67 0.32
CA VAL A 59 -15.91 5.40 0.11
C VAL A 59 -15.86 6.77 0.77
N MET A 60 -15.27 6.88 1.97
CA MET A 60 -15.07 8.15 2.65
C MET A 60 -14.25 9.13 1.79
N LEU A 61 -13.15 8.67 1.19
CA LEU A 61 -12.36 9.50 0.26
C LEU A 61 -13.11 9.84 -1.01
N ALA A 62 -13.83 8.89 -1.62
CA ALA A 62 -14.66 9.17 -2.80
C ALA A 62 -15.67 10.30 -2.52
N ARG A 63 -16.29 10.29 -1.34
CA ARG A 63 -17.18 11.36 -0.86
C ARG A 63 -16.44 12.68 -0.66
N LEU A 64 -15.21 12.64 -0.12
CA LEU A 64 -14.38 13.83 0.04
C LEU A 64 -14.06 14.48 -1.31
N TRP A 65 -13.67 13.71 -2.32
CA TRP A 65 -13.41 14.21 -3.67
C TRP A 65 -14.63 14.87 -4.28
N LYS A 66 -15.80 14.23 -4.15
CA LYS A 66 -17.07 14.82 -4.58
C LYS A 66 -17.39 16.14 -3.87
N LYS A 67 -17.18 16.22 -2.55
CA LYS A 67 -17.39 17.45 -1.77
C LYS A 67 -16.45 18.58 -2.16
N LEU A 68 -15.21 18.24 -2.55
CA LEU A 68 -14.22 19.21 -3.04
C LEU A 68 -14.41 19.58 -4.52
N GLY A 69 -15.35 18.95 -5.23
CA GLY A 69 -15.62 19.20 -6.65
C GLY A 69 -14.56 18.63 -7.59
N LEU A 70 -13.80 17.61 -7.16
CA LEU A 70 -12.78 16.95 -7.98
C LEU A 70 -13.41 15.84 -8.82
N THR A 71 -13.26 15.91 -10.14
CA THR A 71 -13.91 14.98 -11.11
C THR A 71 -12.95 14.04 -11.81
N ASP A 72 -11.67 14.42 -11.93
CA ASP A 72 -10.68 13.68 -12.74
C ASP A 72 -9.75 12.90 -11.82
N ILE A 73 -10.36 12.10 -10.93
CA ILE A 73 -9.66 11.25 -9.99
C ILE A 73 -10.23 9.84 -10.14
N ARG A 74 -9.35 8.86 -10.34
CA ARG A 74 -9.70 7.43 -10.44
C ARG A 74 -9.11 6.65 -9.28
N LEU A 75 -9.80 5.59 -8.88
CA LEU A 75 -9.32 4.64 -7.87
C LEU A 75 -8.54 3.51 -8.55
N GLU A 76 -7.32 3.27 -8.09
CA GLU A 76 -6.55 2.07 -8.40
C GLU A 76 -6.47 1.18 -7.15
N LEU A 77 -6.70 -0.11 -7.32
CA LEU A 77 -6.86 -1.08 -6.23
C LEU A 77 -5.97 -2.31 -6.46
N ASN A 78 -5.40 -2.86 -5.39
CA ASN A 78 -4.63 -4.11 -5.42
C ASN A 78 -4.66 -4.80 -4.04
N SER A 79 -4.20 -6.05 -3.99
CA SER A 79 -3.92 -6.76 -2.73
C SER A 79 -2.46 -7.15 -2.68
N LEU A 80 -1.83 -6.88 -1.54
CA LEU A 80 -0.50 -7.34 -1.20
C LEU A 80 -0.49 -8.70 -0.49
N GLY A 81 -1.66 -9.29 -0.22
CA GLY A 81 -1.76 -10.56 0.49
C GLY A 81 -1.13 -10.54 1.89
N GLN A 82 -0.89 -11.74 2.41
CA GLN A 82 -0.17 -12.00 3.65
C GLN A 82 1.35 -12.06 3.43
N ALA A 83 2.11 -12.08 4.52
CA ALA A 83 3.57 -12.06 4.47
C ALA A 83 4.15 -13.29 3.75
N GLU A 84 3.57 -14.46 3.97
CA GLU A 84 3.99 -15.74 3.40
C GLU A 84 3.71 -15.78 1.89
N GLU A 85 2.56 -15.26 1.47
CA GLU A 85 2.17 -15.15 0.06
C GLU A 85 3.12 -14.20 -0.68
N ARG A 86 3.47 -13.06 -0.05
CA ARG A 86 4.50 -12.15 -0.60
C ARG A 86 5.87 -12.79 -0.64
N ALA A 87 6.24 -13.59 0.34
CA ALA A 87 7.53 -14.28 0.33
C ALA A 87 7.61 -15.28 -0.83
N ALA A 88 6.54 -16.05 -1.07
CA ALA A 88 6.43 -16.96 -2.20
C ALA A 88 6.47 -16.22 -3.54
N HIS A 89 5.71 -15.13 -3.68
CA HIS A 89 5.74 -14.28 -4.86
C HIS A 89 7.12 -13.68 -5.12
N ARG A 90 7.78 -13.19 -4.06
CA ARG A 90 9.13 -12.61 -4.14
C ARG A 90 10.14 -13.65 -4.63
N ALA A 91 10.07 -14.88 -4.16
CA ALA A 91 10.95 -15.95 -4.60
C ALA A 91 10.77 -16.23 -6.11
N ALA A 92 9.52 -16.41 -6.55
CA ALA A 92 9.20 -16.61 -7.96
C ALA A 92 9.61 -15.42 -8.84
N LEU A 93 9.46 -14.20 -8.32
CA LEU A 93 9.86 -12.99 -9.05
C LEU A 93 11.39 -12.90 -9.20
N ILE A 94 12.16 -13.27 -8.17
CA ILE A 94 13.63 -13.32 -8.28
C ILE A 94 14.04 -14.37 -9.31
N GLU A 95 13.45 -15.57 -9.28
CA GLU A 95 13.72 -16.62 -10.27
C GLU A 95 13.42 -16.16 -11.70
N HIS A 96 12.27 -15.49 -11.91
CA HIS A 96 11.91 -14.89 -13.19
C HIS A 96 12.93 -13.85 -13.67
N LEU A 97 13.38 -12.97 -12.77
CA LEU A 97 14.37 -11.94 -13.10
C LEU A 97 15.75 -12.55 -13.40
N GLU A 98 16.15 -13.59 -12.67
CA GLU A 98 17.40 -14.31 -12.91
C GLU A 98 17.41 -15.02 -14.27
N ALA A 99 16.28 -15.60 -14.69
CA ALA A 99 16.12 -16.19 -16.02
C ALA A 99 16.24 -15.17 -17.16
N HIS A 100 16.03 -13.87 -16.87
CA HIS A 100 16.09 -12.78 -17.83
C HIS A 100 17.26 -11.82 -17.57
N LYS A 101 18.31 -12.28 -16.89
CA LYS A 101 19.44 -11.43 -16.46
C LYS A 101 20.11 -10.66 -17.60
N ASP A 102 20.12 -11.22 -18.80
CA ASP A 102 20.75 -10.63 -19.99
C ASP A 102 20.07 -9.34 -20.48
N VAL A 103 18.78 -9.15 -20.17
CA VAL A 103 18.04 -7.93 -20.53
C VAL A 103 17.97 -6.91 -19.39
N LEU A 104 18.42 -7.27 -18.18
CA LEU A 104 18.41 -6.37 -17.03
C LEU A 104 19.51 -5.33 -17.14
N ASP A 105 19.13 -4.05 -17.03
CA ASP A 105 20.10 -2.97 -16.84
C ASP A 105 20.77 -3.05 -15.44
N GLU A 106 21.85 -2.28 -15.26
CA GLU A 106 22.62 -2.32 -14.01
C GLU A 106 21.78 -1.98 -12.77
N GLU A 107 20.79 -1.08 -12.92
CA GLU A 107 19.94 -0.69 -11.80
C GLU A 107 18.99 -1.81 -11.40
N ALA A 108 18.40 -2.47 -12.40
CA ALA A 108 17.57 -3.65 -12.22
C ALA A 108 18.35 -4.78 -11.56
N GLN A 109 19.57 -5.07 -12.01
CA GLN A 109 20.44 -6.09 -11.41
C GLN A 109 20.75 -5.80 -9.94
N ARG A 110 21.00 -4.53 -9.58
CA ARG A 110 21.21 -4.12 -8.17
C ARG A 110 19.94 -4.27 -7.32
N ARG A 111 18.77 -4.01 -7.89
CA ARG A 111 17.49 -4.04 -7.17
C ARG A 111 16.88 -5.43 -7.07
N MET A 112 17.21 -6.35 -7.98
CA MET A 112 16.62 -7.69 -8.06
C MET A 112 16.57 -8.41 -6.71
N TYR A 113 17.66 -8.42 -5.95
CA TYR A 113 17.72 -9.12 -4.67
C TYR A 113 17.21 -8.32 -3.46
N THR A 114 17.04 -7.00 -3.60
CA THR A 114 16.65 -6.12 -2.50
C THR A 114 15.18 -5.73 -2.60
N ASN A 115 14.77 -5.19 -3.75
CA ASN A 115 13.41 -4.78 -4.06
C ASN A 115 13.04 -5.20 -5.50
N PRO A 116 12.74 -6.49 -5.73
CA PRO A 116 12.45 -7.01 -7.06
C PRO A 116 11.20 -6.38 -7.69
N LEU A 117 10.20 -5.99 -6.90
CA LEU A 117 9.01 -5.30 -7.40
C LEU A 117 9.34 -3.98 -8.10
N ARG A 118 10.35 -3.24 -7.61
CA ARG A 118 10.82 -2.00 -8.26
C ARG A 118 11.51 -2.22 -9.60
N VAL A 119 11.87 -3.45 -9.95
CA VAL A 119 12.40 -3.77 -11.29
C VAL A 119 11.27 -3.71 -12.33
N LEU A 120 10.03 -4.00 -11.92
CA LEU A 120 8.86 -4.00 -12.80
C LEU A 120 8.37 -2.60 -13.18
N ASP A 121 8.80 -1.56 -12.46
CA ASP A 121 8.55 -0.14 -12.80
C ASP A 121 9.60 0.44 -13.77
N THR A 122 10.27 -0.44 -14.52
CA THR A 122 11.25 -0.02 -15.52
C THR A 122 10.59 0.75 -16.65
N LYS A 123 11.29 1.78 -17.15
CA LYS A 123 10.94 2.50 -18.39
C LYS A 123 11.78 2.05 -19.58
N ASN A 124 12.70 1.11 -19.37
CA ASN A 124 13.55 0.57 -20.41
C ASN A 124 12.71 -0.30 -21.36
N PRO A 125 12.58 0.05 -22.66
CA PRO A 125 11.80 -0.72 -23.62
C PRO A 125 12.25 -2.19 -23.71
N ALA A 126 13.56 -2.46 -23.61
CA ALA A 126 14.11 -3.81 -23.69
C ALA A 126 13.69 -4.73 -22.54
N MET A 127 13.28 -4.15 -21.41
CA MET A 127 12.83 -4.89 -20.24
C MET A 127 11.31 -5.03 -20.14
N GLN A 128 10.54 -4.35 -21.01
CA GLN A 128 9.07 -4.31 -20.89
C GLN A 128 8.44 -5.69 -21.06
N GLU A 129 8.94 -6.49 -22.00
CA GLU A 129 8.41 -7.84 -22.23
C GLU A 129 8.61 -8.72 -20.99
N MET A 130 9.82 -8.73 -20.44
CA MET A 130 10.14 -9.42 -19.18
C MET A 130 9.26 -8.91 -18.01
N ALA A 131 9.11 -7.59 -17.88
CA ALA A 131 8.34 -6.99 -16.78
C ALA A 131 6.85 -7.32 -16.87
N ASN A 132 6.28 -7.37 -18.09
CA ASN A 132 4.89 -7.74 -18.32
C ASN A 132 4.63 -9.23 -18.14
N ALA A 133 5.63 -10.09 -18.37
CA ALA A 133 5.57 -11.53 -18.16
C ALA A 133 5.83 -11.95 -16.70
N ALA A 134 6.17 -11.01 -15.83
CA ALA A 134 6.53 -11.31 -14.44
C ALA A 134 5.36 -11.96 -13.67
N PRO A 135 5.67 -12.88 -12.72
CA PRO A 135 4.65 -13.50 -11.89
C PRO A 135 3.84 -12.43 -11.15
N ARG A 136 2.52 -12.56 -11.15
CA ARG A 136 1.62 -11.59 -10.51
C ARG A 136 1.34 -12.04 -9.08
N LEU A 137 1.40 -11.12 -8.13
CA LEU A 137 1.14 -11.42 -6.72
C LEU A 137 -0.25 -12.04 -6.50
N PHE A 138 -1.24 -11.64 -7.30
CA PHE A 138 -2.60 -12.16 -7.25
C PHE A 138 -2.69 -13.69 -7.43
N ASP A 139 -1.75 -14.27 -8.19
CA ASP A 139 -1.70 -15.71 -8.43
C ASP A 139 -1.19 -16.50 -7.19
N PHE A 140 -0.57 -15.81 -6.22
CA PHE A 140 -0.03 -16.38 -4.97
C PHE A 140 -0.96 -16.17 -3.76
N LEU A 141 -2.03 -15.41 -3.92
CA LEU A 141 -2.99 -15.18 -2.83
C LEU A 141 -3.72 -16.48 -2.48
N GLY A 142 -3.72 -16.83 -1.21
CA GLY A 142 -4.54 -17.89 -0.65
C GLY A 142 -6.00 -17.50 -0.53
N GLU A 143 -6.82 -18.44 -0.06
CA GLU A 143 -8.28 -18.29 0.02
C GLU A 143 -8.71 -17.10 0.88
N GLU A 144 -8.08 -16.91 2.04
CA GLU A 144 -8.41 -15.80 2.96
C GLU A 144 -8.11 -14.42 2.35
N SER A 145 -6.93 -14.23 1.76
CA SER A 145 -6.55 -12.98 1.09
C SER A 145 -7.45 -12.67 -0.10
N ARG A 146 -7.83 -13.70 -0.88
CA ARG A 146 -8.77 -13.54 -2.01
C ARG A 146 -10.17 -13.19 -1.52
N ALA A 147 -10.66 -13.87 -0.48
CA ALA A 147 -11.98 -13.60 0.10
C ALA A 147 -12.05 -12.19 0.69
N HIS A 148 -11.00 -11.73 1.39
CA HIS A 148 -10.90 -10.36 1.90
C HIS A 148 -10.97 -9.36 0.76
N PHE A 149 -10.13 -9.53 -0.28
CA PHE A 149 -10.11 -8.62 -1.43
C PHE A 149 -11.43 -8.59 -2.19
N GLN A 150 -12.07 -9.75 -2.40
CA GLN A 150 -13.38 -9.83 -3.02
C GLN A 150 -14.43 -9.08 -2.18
N GLY A 151 -14.40 -9.25 -0.86
CA GLY A 151 -15.31 -8.53 0.04
C GLY A 151 -15.14 -7.01 0.02
N VAL A 152 -13.94 -6.50 -0.29
CA VAL A 152 -13.72 -5.07 -0.58
C VAL A 152 -14.40 -4.70 -1.90
N CYS A 153 -14.11 -5.46 -2.97
CA CYS A 153 -14.66 -5.21 -4.30
C CYS A 153 -16.18 -5.17 -4.30
N ASP A 154 -16.83 -6.17 -3.69
CA ASP A 154 -18.30 -6.26 -3.60
C ASP A 154 -18.91 -5.00 -2.96
N ARG A 155 -18.29 -4.48 -1.90
CA ARG A 155 -18.76 -3.27 -1.20
C ARG A 155 -18.52 -1.99 -2.00
N LEU A 156 -17.45 -1.93 -2.78
CA LEU A 156 -17.19 -0.82 -3.68
C LEU A 156 -18.19 -0.82 -4.83
N ASP A 157 -18.51 -1.99 -5.37
CA ASP A 157 -19.51 -2.18 -6.41
C ASP A 157 -20.91 -1.77 -5.89
N ASP A 158 -21.30 -2.23 -4.69
CA ASP A 158 -22.53 -1.81 -4.01
C ASP A 158 -22.60 -0.30 -3.78
N ALA A 159 -21.46 0.33 -3.47
CA ALA A 159 -21.36 1.78 -3.28
C ALA A 159 -21.28 2.57 -4.60
N GLY A 160 -21.25 1.90 -5.76
CA GLY A 160 -21.13 2.50 -7.07
C GLY A 160 -19.78 3.19 -7.31
N ILE A 161 -18.71 2.71 -6.67
CA ILE A 161 -17.35 3.26 -6.80
C ILE A 161 -16.59 2.49 -7.88
N ALA A 162 -16.30 3.17 -9.00
CA ALA A 162 -15.46 2.59 -10.04
C ALA A 162 -13.98 2.51 -9.60
N TYR A 163 -13.33 1.39 -9.91
CA TYR A 163 -11.90 1.16 -9.67
C TYR A 163 -11.24 0.44 -10.84
N THR A 164 -9.91 0.51 -10.89
CA THR A 164 -9.07 -0.28 -11.79
C THR A 164 -8.12 -1.14 -10.98
N LEU A 165 -8.01 -2.43 -11.32
CA LEU A 165 -7.03 -3.31 -10.69
C LEU A 165 -5.63 -3.01 -11.23
N ASN A 166 -4.71 -2.64 -10.34
CA ASN A 166 -3.33 -2.37 -10.70
C ASN A 166 -2.38 -3.34 -9.97
N PRO A 167 -1.96 -4.46 -10.59
CA PRO A 167 -1.08 -5.44 -9.94
C PRO A 167 0.33 -4.89 -9.66
N ARG A 168 0.71 -3.77 -10.28
CA ARG A 168 1.97 -3.06 -10.03
C ARG A 168 1.84 -2.04 -8.89
N LEU A 169 0.64 -1.85 -8.34
CA LEU A 169 0.44 -0.99 -7.19
C LEU A 169 1.07 -1.65 -5.96
N VAL A 170 2.30 -1.22 -5.69
CA VAL A 170 3.09 -1.65 -4.53
C VAL A 170 3.50 -0.42 -3.73
N ARG A 171 3.83 -0.64 -2.46
CA ARG A 171 4.18 0.43 -1.53
C ARG A 171 5.63 0.30 -1.10
N GLY A 172 6.25 1.42 -0.78
CA GLY A 172 7.67 1.49 -0.42
C GLY A 172 8.01 1.05 1.01
N LEU A 173 7.02 0.68 1.83
CA LEU A 173 7.20 0.29 3.22
C LEU A 173 6.72 -1.15 3.41
N ASP A 174 7.55 -2.00 4.01
CA ASP A 174 7.35 -3.45 4.00
C ASP A 174 6.23 -3.95 4.94
N TYR A 175 5.62 -3.06 5.73
CA TYR A 175 4.59 -3.40 6.70
C TYR A 175 3.18 -3.54 6.11
N TYR A 176 2.97 -3.18 4.84
CA TYR A 176 1.65 -3.25 4.22
C TYR A 176 1.24 -4.69 3.87
N ASN A 177 -0.01 -5.05 4.17
CA ASN A 177 -0.63 -6.34 3.85
C ASN A 177 -2.02 -6.10 3.26
N LEU A 178 -2.57 -7.10 2.55
CA LEU A 178 -3.93 -7.10 2.02
C LEU A 178 -4.21 -5.84 1.16
N THR A 179 -5.36 -5.19 1.32
CA THR A 179 -5.81 -4.08 0.49
C THR A 179 -4.83 -2.93 0.44
N VAL A 180 -4.44 -2.55 -0.78
CA VAL A 180 -3.75 -1.29 -1.06
C VAL A 180 -4.47 -0.56 -2.18
N PHE A 181 -4.56 0.76 -2.07
CA PHE A 181 -5.22 1.56 -3.10
C PHE A 181 -4.58 2.94 -3.28
N GLU A 182 -4.89 3.58 -4.40
CA GLU A 182 -4.55 4.97 -4.73
C GLU A 182 -5.72 5.68 -5.37
N TRP A 183 -5.82 6.97 -5.09
CA TRP A 183 -6.56 7.88 -5.93
C TRP A 183 -5.58 8.67 -6.79
N VAL A 184 -5.69 8.52 -8.11
CA VAL A 184 -4.75 9.12 -9.05
C VAL A 184 -5.44 10.10 -10.01
N THR A 185 -4.69 11.10 -10.46
CA THR A 185 -5.16 12.10 -11.44
C THR A 185 -4.10 12.40 -12.48
N ASP A 186 -4.52 12.54 -13.74
CA ASP A 186 -3.61 12.87 -14.84
C ASP A 186 -3.38 14.40 -14.96
N ARG A 187 -4.17 15.22 -14.25
CA ARG A 187 -4.09 16.69 -14.31
C ARG A 187 -2.82 17.26 -13.67
N LEU A 188 -2.21 16.53 -12.74
CA LEU A 188 -1.03 17.00 -11.98
C LEU A 188 0.31 16.60 -12.62
N GLY A 189 0.29 15.85 -13.73
CA GLY A 189 1.48 15.18 -14.29
C GLY A 189 1.81 13.90 -13.51
N ALA A 190 3.02 13.35 -13.71
CA ALA A 190 3.44 12.01 -13.24
C ALA A 190 3.46 11.77 -11.70
N GLN A 191 2.83 12.60 -10.87
CA GLN A 191 2.95 12.58 -9.41
C GLN A 191 1.64 12.91 -8.67
N GLY A 192 0.48 12.81 -9.32
CA GLY A 192 -0.82 13.07 -8.71
C GLY A 192 -1.38 11.86 -7.96
N THR A 193 -0.76 11.46 -6.84
CA THR A 193 -1.27 10.35 -6.03
C THR A 193 -1.73 10.84 -4.66
N VAL A 194 -2.98 10.52 -4.31
CA VAL A 194 -3.45 10.54 -2.92
C VAL A 194 -3.41 9.09 -2.40
N TYR A 195 -2.61 8.90 -1.34
CA TYR A 195 -2.35 7.60 -0.72
C TYR A 195 -3.25 7.41 0.51
N MET A 196 -3.92 6.27 0.62
CA MET A 196 -4.36 5.72 1.91
C MET A 196 -4.16 4.21 1.89
N VAL A 197 -3.78 3.65 3.03
CA VAL A 197 -3.55 2.20 3.17
C VAL A 197 -4.07 1.73 4.51
N HIS A 198 -4.80 0.61 4.51
CA HIS A 198 -5.30 -0.05 5.71
C HIS A 198 -4.24 -1.00 6.29
N GLN A 199 -4.16 -1.07 7.62
CA GLN A 199 -3.25 -1.95 8.34
C GLN A 199 -4.02 -3.20 8.77
N GLY A 200 -3.74 -4.35 8.17
CA GLY A 200 -4.26 -5.64 8.65
C GLY A 200 -3.78 -5.96 10.07
N GLU A 201 -4.54 -6.79 10.79
CA GLU A 201 -4.30 -7.15 12.20
C GLU A 201 -2.88 -7.69 12.46
N ALA A 202 -2.29 -8.44 11.51
CA ALA A 202 -0.93 -8.96 11.61
C ALA A 202 0.15 -7.87 11.63
N ALA A 203 -0.04 -6.79 10.87
CA ALA A 203 0.87 -5.64 10.88
C ALA A 203 0.72 -4.83 12.18
N GLN A 204 -0.53 -4.69 12.68
CA GLN A 204 -0.82 -4.07 13.97
C GLN A 204 -0.19 -4.88 15.13
N ARG A 205 -0.29 -6.22 15.10
CA ARG A 205 0.36 -7.12 16.08
C ARG A 205 1.88 -7.02 16.07
N LYS A 206 2.52 -7.03 14.88
CA LYS A 206 3.97 -6.84 14.77
C LYS A 206 4.43 -5.47 15.28
N ALA A 207 3.67 -4.41 14.97
CA ALA A 207 3.95 -3.08 15.51
C ALA A 207 3.79 -3.02 17.04
N SER A 208 2.80 -3.73 17.59
CA SER A 208 2.60 -3.87 19.05
C SER A 208 3.77 -4.60 19.71
N LEU A 209 4.17 -5.76 19.19
CA LEU A 209 5.31 -6.53 19.71
C LEU A 209 6.63 -5.75 19.62
N LEU A 210 6.87 -5.05 18.51
CA LEU A 210 8.06 -4.22 18.35
C LEU A 210 8.06 -3.05 19.34
N ALA A 211 6.91 -2.41 19.57
CA ALA A 211 6.79 -1.33 20.54
C ALA A 211 6.94 -1.81 21.99
N GLU A 212 6.46 -3.01 22.33
CA GLU A 212 6.73 -3.66 23.62
C GLU A 212 8.22 -3.91 23.82
N GLN A 213 8.90 -4.48 22.81
CA GLN A 213 10.35 -4.72 22.85
C GLN A 213 11.17 -3.43 22.99
N LEU A 214 10.78 -2.35 22.33
CA LEU A 214 11.44 -1.04 22.44
C LEU A 214 11.21 -0.40 23.82
N ARG A 215 10.01 -0.57 24.40
CA ARG A 215 9.68 -0.13 25.77
C ARG A 215 10.51 -0.88 26.80
N ASP A 216 10.61 -2.20 26.67
CA ASP A 216 11.40 -3.05 27.56
C ASP A 216 12.91 -2.77 27.46
N ALA A 217 13.37 -2.27 26.32
CA ALA A 217 14.75 -1.84 26.09
C ALA A 217 15.07 -0.42 26.60
N GLY A 218 14.09 0.31 27.15
CA GLY A 218 14.29 1.67 27.67
C GLY A 218 14.57 2.74 26.59
N LEU A 219 14.28 2.43 25.32
CA LEU A 219 14.45 3.33 24.19
C LEU A 219 13.08 3.97 23.89
N GLN A 220 12.91 5.23 24.33
CA GLN A 220 11.74 6.06 24.00
C GLN A 220 11.94 6.83 22.69
#